data_AF-A0A4U0R7U8-F1
#
_entry.id   AF-A0A4U0R7U8-F1
#
_cell.length_a   1.000
_cell.length_b   1.000
_cell.length_c   1.000
_cell.angle_alpha   90.00
_cell.angle_beta   90.00
_cell.angle_gamma   90.00
#
_symmetry.space_group_name_H-M   'P 1'
#
loop_
_entity.id
_entity.type
_entity.pdbx_description
1 polymer ?
#
loop_
_entity_poly.entity_id
_entity_poly.type
_entity_poly.pdbx_seq_one_letter_code
_entity_poly.pdbx_strand_id
1 'polypeptide(L)'
;MKTLTLAAIAALLPVTALAHDGMHINDAYVRSTNPQVGAVFLQLENHRQVPCTLHSVTTKAAERAELHTHLEEDGVMKMGRIEGGIPVEPGQTHDLARGGDHVMLLGLTDPLTDGDSLTLTLDFGDCGTEEAEAVVDNQRSPEDAAAASEADPHAGH
;
A
#
# COMPACT_ATOMS: atom_id res chain seq x y z
N MET A 1 38.66 57.80 -16.05
CA MET A 1 38.62 56.32 -16.01
C MET A 1 37.87 55.93 -14.75
N LYS A 2 36.57 55.63 -14.87
CA LYS A 2 35.68 55.40 -13.71
C LYS A 2 35.06 54.01 -13.89
N THR A 3 35.22 53.24 -12.82
CA THR A 3 34.78 51.87 -12.50
C THR A 3 33.32 51.58 -12.83
N LEU A 4 32.99 50.28 -13.01
CA LEU A 4 31.86 49.59 -12.35
C LEU A 4 31.87 48.09 -12.72
N THR A 5 32.37 47.25 -11.83
CA THR A 5 32.16 45.80 -11.83
C THR A 5 30.85 45.50 -11.09
N LEU A 6 29.86 44.94 -11.78
CA LEU A 6 28.64 44.41 -11.17
C LEU A 6 28.85 42.93 -10.86
N ALA A 7 28.94 42.58 -9.57
CA ALA A 7 28.90 41.20 -9.12
C ALA A 7 27.44 40.77 -8.94
N ALA A 8 26.96 39.90 -9.82
CA ALA A 8 25.66 39.26 -9.67
C ALA A 8 25.78 38.07 -8.72
N ILE A 9 25.30 38.22 -7.48
CA ILE A 9 25.16 37.12 -6.53
C ILE A 9 23.84 36.42 -6.86
N ALA A 10 23.93 35.26 -7.51
CA ALA A 10 22.81 34.36 -7.71
C ALA A 10 22.51 33.66 -6.37
N ALA A 11 21.43 34.06 -5.71
CA ALA A 11 20.94 33.37 -4.52
C ALA A 11 20.34 32.01 -4.94
N LEU A 12 21.06 30.92 -4.62
CA LEU A 12 20.51 29.57 -4.65
C LEU A 12 19.52 29.45 -3.48
N LEU A 13 18.22 29.43 -3.78
CA LEU A 13 17.21 29.00 -2.83
C LEU A 13 17.26 27.47 -2.73
N PRO A 14 17.41 26.88 -1.53
CA PRO A 14 17.25 25.45 -1.36
C PRO A 14 15.77 25.11 -1.61
N VAL A 15 15.51 24.32 -2.65
CA VAL A 15 14.24 23.62 -2.81
C VAL A 15 14.20 22.60 -1.67
N THR A 16 13.47 22.93 -0.60
CA THR A 16 13.07 21.93 0.39
C THR A 16 12.17 20.95 -0.35
N ALA A 17 12.71 19.81 -0.74
CA ALA A 17 11.92 18.67 -1.15
C ALA A 17 11.04 18.31 0.05
N LEU A 18 9.74 18.60 -0.05
CA LEU A 18 8.77 18.05 0.87
C LEU A 18 8.84 16.53 0.65
N ALA A 19 9.43 15.81 1.61
CA ALA A 19 9.20 14.37 1.70
C ALA A 19 7.68 14.18 1.68
N HIS A 20 7.19 13.27 0.84
CA HIS A 20 5.76 13.08 0.58
C HIS A 20 5.02 12.75 1.89
N ASP A 21 4.46 13.76 2.56
CA ASP A 21 3.50 13.63 3.66
C ASP A 21 2.22 12.95 3.11
N GLY A 22 2.15 11.63 3.19
CA GLY A 22 1.07 10.85 2.56
C GLY A 22 0.98 9.43 3.11
N MET A 23 0.01 8.66 2.61
CA MET A 23 0.01 7.22 2.84
C MET A 23 0.79 6.55 1.71
N HIS A 24 1.87 5.88 2.06
CA HIS A 24 2.68 5.16 1.07
C HIS A 24 2.18 3.72 1.01
N ILE A 25 2.05 3.21 -0.21
CA ILE A 25 1.57 1.86 -0.47
C ILE A 25 2.70 1.11 -1.16
N ASN A 26 3.26 0.14 -0.45
CA ASN A 26 4.45 -0.58 -0.87
C ASN A 26 4.12 -2.04 -1.17
N ASP A 27 4.93 -2.64 -2.05
CA ASP A 27 4.90 -4.07 -2.39
C ASP A 27 3.50 -4.64 -2.69
N ALA A 28 2.65 -3.87 -3.38
CA ALA A 28 1.31 -4.31 -3.71
C ALA A 28 1.35 -5.45 -4.75
N TYR A 29 0.71 -6.58 -4.43
CA TYR A 29 0.55 -7.70 -5.35
C TYR A 29 -0.81 -8.37 -5.17
N VAL A 30 -1.27 -9.06 -6.21
CA VAL A 30 -2.50 -9.84 -6.17
C VAL A 30 -2.23 -11.30 -6.45
N ARG A 31 -3.08 -12.16 -5.90
CA ARG A 31 -3.13 -13.59 -6.19
C ARG A 31 -4.53 -14.03 -6.53
N SER A 32 -4.65 -14.86 -7.55
CA SER A 32 -5.83 -15.66 -7.80
C SER A 32 -5.97 -16.72 -6.71
N THR A 33 -7.14 -16.75 -6.07
CA THR A 33 -7.54 -17.88 -5.22
C THR A 33 -8.32 -18.91 -6.04
N ASN A 34 -9.14 -18.41 -6.99
CA ASN A 34 -9.81 -19.18 -8.02
C ASN A 34 -10.17 -18.24 -9.20
N PRO A 35 -10.79 -18.73 -10.29
CA PRO A 35 -11.09 -17.89 -11.46
C PRO A 35 -11.99 -16.67 -11.20
N GLN A 36 -12.73 -16.62 -10.09
CA GLN A 36 -13.67 -15.54 -9.76
C GLN A 36 -13.27 -14.74 -8.51
N VAL A 37 -12.23 -15.16 -7.79
CA VAL A 37 -11.83 -14.59 -6.49
C VAL A 37 -10.32 -14.38 -6.45
N GLY A 38 -9.91 -13.18 -6.03
CA GLY A 38 -8.52 -12.83 -5.78
C GLY A 38 -8.30 -12.30 -4.37
N ALA A 39 -7.04 -12.21 -3.95
CA ALA A 39 -6.63 -11.54 -2.73
C ALA A 39 -5.46 -10.61 -3.04
N VAL A 40 -5.56 -9.36 -2.61
CA VAL A 40 -4.51 -8.35 -2.70
C VAL A 40 -3.81 -8.26 -1.35
N PHE A 41 -2.50 -8.15 -1.43
CA PHE A 41 -1.59 -7.96 -0.32
C PHE A 41 -0.72 -6.74 -0.62
N LEU A 42 -0.41 -5.95 0.39
CA LEU A 42 0.35 -4.70 0.28
C LEU A 42 0.79 -4.26 1.67
N GLN A 43 1.66 -3.27 1.74
CA GLN A 43 2.07 -2.60 2.96
C GLN A 43 1.58 -1.16 2.96
N LEU A 44 0.99 -0.72 4.06
CA LEU A 44 0.57 0.66 4.28
C LEU A 44 1.55 1.34 5.23
N GLU A 45 2.10 2.48 4.84
CA GLU A 45 2.93 3.31 5.73
C GLU A 45 2.32 4.70 5.85
N ASN A 46 1.95 5.09 7.07
CA ASN A 46 1.36 6.40 7.31
C ASN A 46 2.45 7.43 7.60
N HIS A 47 2.87 8.18 6.57
CA HIS A 47 3.82 9.30 6.72
C HIS A 47 3.12 10.61 7.11
N ARG A 48 1.82 10.59 7.41
CA ARG A 48 1.08 11.77 7.91
C ARG A 48 1.24 11.89 9.43
N GLN A 49 0.95 13.09 9.95
CA GLN A 49 0.97 13.40 11.39
C GLN A 49 -0.34 13.09 12.11
N VAL A 50 -1.31 12.46 11.44
CA VAL A 50 -2.63 12.09 11.97
C VAL A 50 -2.95 10.62 11.68
N PRO A 51 -3.71 9.93 12.55
CA PRO A 51 -4.15 8.58 12.25
C PRO A 51 -5.07 8.55 11.03
N CYS A 52 -4.90 7.55 10.19
CA CYS A 52 -5.73 7.33 9.00
C CYS A 52 -6.29 5.92 9.03
N THR A 53 -7.50 5.74 8.50
CA THR A 53 -8.14 4.41 8.49
C THR A 53 -8.46 4.03 7.06
N LEU A 54 -7.95 2.90 6.57
CA LEU A 54 -8.37 2.33 5.30
C LEU A 54 -9.81 1.83 5.44
N HIS A 55 -10.76 2.54 4.84
CA HIS A 55 -12.18 2.20 4.93
C HIS A 55 -12.61 1.25 3.83
N SER A 56 -12.09 1.45 2.62
CA SER A 56 -12.45 0.62 1.47
C SER A 56 -11.36 0.61 0.42
N VAL A 57 -11.42 -0.42 -0.43
CA VAL A 57 -10.60 -0.51 -1.65
C VAL A 57 -11.55 -0.79 -2.80
N THR A 58 -11.26 -0.22 -3.97
CA THR A 58 -12.00 -0.49 -5.20
C THR A 58 -11.05 -0.76 -6.36
N THR A 59 -11.54 -1.49 -7.36
CA THR A 59 -10.83 -1.75 -8.61
C THR A 59 -11.84 -2.02 -9.72
N LYS A 60 -11.43 -1.81 -10.97
CA LYS A 60 -12.24 -2.18 -12.14
C LYS A 60 -12.17 -3.68 -12.45
N ALA A 61 -11.19 -4.39 -11.89
CA ALA A 61 -10.95 -5.82 -12.15
C ALA A 61 -11.90 -6.76 -11.39
N ALA A 62 -12.74 -6.24 -10.49
CA ALA A 62 -13.66 -7.04 -9.68
C ALA A 62 -14.98 -6.28 -9.43
N GLU A 63 -16.07 -7.01 -9.27
CA GLU A 63 -17.37 -6.43 -8.88
C GLU A 63 -17.31 -5.79 -7.49
N ARG A 64 -16.58 -6.41 -6.56
CA ARG A 64 -16.44 -5.95 -5.17
C ARG A 64 -15.05 -6.23 -4.63
N ALA A 65 -14.61 -5.35 -3.74
CA ALA A 65 -13.41 -5.54 -2.93
C ALA A 65 -13.78 -5.33 -1.45
N GLU A 66 -13.32 -6.22 -0.59
CA GLU A 66 -13.65 -6.26 0.82
C GLU A 66 -12.37 -6.39 1.67
N LEU A 67 -12.30 -5.66 2.78
CA LEU A 67 -11.23 -5.83 3.76
C LEU A 67 -11.54 -7.06 4.61
N HIS A 68 -10.62 -8.00 4.67
CA HIS A 68 -10.77 -9.26 5.40
C HIS A 68 -9.61 -9.46 6.36
N THR A 69 -9.88 -10.11 7.48
CA THR A 69 -8.89 -10.48 8.48
C THR A 69 -8.95 -11.97 8.78
N HIS A 70 -7.92 -12.47 9.44
CA HIS A 70 -7.86 -13.81 10.01
C HIS A 70 -7.94 -13.69 11.54
N LEU A 71 -9.12 -13.95 12.10
CA LEU A 71 -9.33 -13.94 13.55
C LEU A 71 -9.19 -15.36 14.10
N GLU A 72 -8.32 -15.56 15.08
CA GLU A 72 -8.33 -16.76 15.90
C GLU A 72 -9.42 -16.62 16.97
N GLU A 73 -10.50 -17.37 16.83
CA GLU A 73 -11.56 -17.45 17.82
C GLU A 73 -11.66 -18.89 18.31
N ASP A 74 -11.44 -19.11 19.61
CA ASP A 74 -11.47 -20.44 20.25
C ASP A 74 -10.55 -21.50 19.58
N GLY A 75 -9.37 -21.07 19.11
CA GLY A 75 -8.40 -21.94 18.42
C GLY A 75 -8.81 -22.31 16.98
N VAL A 76 -9.84 -21.67 16.44
CA VAL A 76 -10.26 -21.80 15.04
C VAL A 76 -9.97 -20.48 14.32
N MET A 77 -9.14 -20.55 13.29
CA MET A 77 -8.92 -19.42 12.39
C MET A 77 -10.17 -19.19 11.54
N LYS A 78 -10.80 -18.03 11.69
CA LYS A 78 -11.92 -17.58 10.87
C LYS A 78 -11.50 -16.40 10.02
N MET A 79 -11.73 -16.53 8.71
CA MET A 79 -11.70 -15.39 7.80
C MET A 79 -12.99 -14.59 7.97
N GLY A 80 -12.89 -13.27 8.11
CA GLY A 80 -14.05 -12.40 8.29
C GLY A 80 -13.83 -11.00 7.75
N ARG A 81 -14.91 -10.39 7.25
CA ARG A 81 -14.91 -9.01 6.77
C ARG A 81 -14.68 -8.02 7.92
N ILE A 82 -13.84 -7.02 7.69
CA ILE A 82 -13.59 -5.89 8.59
C ILE A 82 -14.57 -4.76 8.24
N GLU A 83 -15.52 -4.45 9.11
CA GLU A 83 -16.52 -3.39 8.87
C GLU A 83 -16.04 -1.98 9.30
N GLY A 84 -15.08 -1.91 10.23
CA GLY A 84 -14.56 -0.63 10.77
C GLY A 84 -13.38 -0.03 9.99
N GLY A 85 -12.87 -0.73 8.98
CA GLY A 85 -11.62 -0.39 8.32
C GLY A 85 -10.36 -0.79 9.11
N ILE A 86 -9.19 -0.48 8.55
CA ILE A 86 -7.89 -0.79 9.12
C ILE A 86 -7.21 0.53 9.53
N PRO A 87 -7.06 0.84 10.83
CA PRO A 87 -6.37 2.04 11.27
C PRO A 87 -4.85 1.89 11.10
N VAL A 88 -4.21 2.97 10.68
CA VAL A 88 -2.74 3.11 10.59
C VAL A 88 -2.36 4.40 11.30
N GLU A 89 -1.70 4.26 12.44
CA GLU A 89 -1.26 5.39 13.26
C GLU A 89 -0.10 6.16 12.58
N PRO A 90 0.13 7.44 12.91
CA PRO A 90 1.25 8.22 12.39
C PRO A 90 2.60 7.52 12.55
N GLY A 91 3.37 7.46 11.47
CA GLY A 91 4.70 6.82 11.44
C GLY A 91 4.66 5.31 11.67
N GLN A 92 3.50 4.67 11.56
CA GLN A 92 3.36 3.22 11.63
C GLN A 92 3.17 2.60 10.26
N THR A 93 3.53 1.32 10.20
CA THR A 93 3.36 0.44 9.06
C THR A 93 2.33 -0.62 9.41
N HIS A 94 1.42 -0.93 8.47
CA HIS A 94 0.46 -2.02 8.60
C HIS A 94 0.52 -2.93 7.37
N ASP A 95 0.85 -4.21 7.59
CA ASP A 95 0.96 -5.20 6.53
C ASP A 95 -0.38 -5.88 6.28
N LEU A 96 -0.84 -5.82 5.03
CA LEU A 96 -1.89 -6.67 4.51
C LEU A 96 -1.22 -7.88 3.87
N ALA A 97 -0.97 -8.92 4.66
CA ALA A 97 -0.18 -10.08 4.30
C ALA A 97 -0.94 -11.41 4.46
N ARG A 98 -0.41 -12.46 3.83
CA ARG A 98 -0.99 -13.81 3.89
C ARG A 98 -1.05 -14.29 5.34
N GLY A 99 -2.24 -14.71 5.78
CA GLY A 99 -2.47 -15.17 7.15
C GLY A 99 -2.90 -14.06 8.11
N GLY A 100 -2.94 -12.80 7.66
CA GLY A 100 -3.47 -11.66 8.38
C GLY A 100 -4.50 -10.89 7.56
N ASP A 101 -4.47 -9.57 7.67
CA ASP A 101 -5.36 -8.69 6.92
C ASP A 101 -5.04 -8.73 5.42
N HIS A 102 -6.06 -8.62 4.58
CA HIS A 102 -5.92 -8.59 3.12
C HIS A 102 -7.17 -7.99 2.49
N VAL A 103 -7.07 -7.63 1.19
CA VAL A 103 -8.25 -7.21 0.42
C VAL A 103 -8.72 -8.37 -0.45
N MET A 104 -9.91 -8.87 -0.18
CA MET A 104 -10.55 -9.91 -0.97
C MET A 104 -11.28 -9.29 -2.17
N LEU A 105 -10.93 -9.73 -3.38
CA LEU A 105 -11.60 -9.37 -4.62
C LEU A 105 -12.63 -10.42 -4.97
N LEU A 106 -13.88 -10.02 -5.16
CA LEU A 106 -15.02 -10.89 -5.45
C LEU A 106 -15.63 -10.53 -6.80
N GLY A 107 -15.87 -11.54 -7.63
CA GLY A 107 -16.45 -11.35 -8.96
C GLY A 107 -15.44 -10.73 -9.91
N LEU A 108 -14.26 -11.37 -10.05
CA LEU A 108 -13.25 -10.95 -11.02
C LEU A 108 -13.85 -10.88 -12.43
N THR A 109 -13.58 -9.79 -13.15
CA THR A 109 -14.08 -9.60 -14.53
C THR A 109 -13.34 -10.49 -15.51
N ASP A 110 -12.06 -10.74 -15.24
CA ASP A 110 -11.14 -11.56 -16.03
C ASP A 110 -10.24 -12.38 -15.10
N PRO A 111 -9.73 -13.55 -15.54
CA PRO A 111 -8.77 -14.33 -14.76
C PRO A 111 -7.47 -13.53 -14.51
N LEU A 112 -6.95 -13.58 -13.27
CA LEU A 112 -5.67 -12.96 -12.92
C LEU A 112 -4.50 -13.80 -13.44
N THR A 113 -3.89 -13.36 -14.55
CA THR A 113 -2.73 -14.03 -15.17
C THR A 113 -1.43 -13.43 -14.64
N ASP A 114 -0.43 -14.27 -14.34
CA ASP A 114 0.87 -13.82 -13.81
C ASP A 114 1.50 -12.74 -14.69
N GLY A 115 1.95 -11.66 -14.05
CA GLY A 115 2.57 -10.51 -14.69
C GLY A 115 1.60 -9.41 -15.15
N ASP A 116 0.28 -9.63 -15.11
CA ASP A 116 -0.69 -8.57 -15.34
C ASP A 116 -0.65 -7.55 -14.18
N SER A 117 -1.08 -6.31 -14.44
CA SER A 117 -1.22 -5.28 -13.41
C SER A 117 -2.66 -4.82 -13.27
N LEU A 118 -3.08 -4.54 -12.04
CA LEU A 118 -4.37 -3.94 -11.73
C LEU A 118 -4.20 -2.70 -10.85
N THR A 119 -4.98 -1.67 -11.15
CA THR A 119 -5.03 -0.46 -10.32
C THR A 119 -6.05 -0.63 -9.20
N LEU A 120 -5.62 -0.26 -8.00
CA LEU A 120 -6.41 -0.19 -6.78
C LEU A 120 -6.59 1.28 -6.39
N THR A 121 -7.78 1.63 -5.95
CA THR A 121 -8.02 2.91 -5.26
C THR A 121 -8.36 2.61 -3.81
N LEU A 122 -7.51 3.09 -2.90
CA LEU A 122 -7.61 2.91 -1.45
C LEU A 122 -8.19 4.19 -0.85
N ASP A 123 -9.30 4.08 -0.14
CA ASP A 123 -10.01 5.21 0.48
C ASP A 123 -9.73 5.26 1.98
N PHE A 124 -9.07 6.33 2.42
CA PHE A 124 -8.75 6.60 3.82
C PHE A 124 -9.67 7.67 4.45
N GLY A 125 -10.82 7.95 3.82
CA GLY A 125 -11.81 8.90 4.30
C GLY A 125 -11.28 10.32 4.33
N ASP A 126 -11.24 10.94 5.51
CA ASP A 126 -10.75 12.30 5.70
C ASP A 126 -9.25 12.45 5.35
N CYS A 127 -8.50 11.35 5.37
CA CYS A 127 -7.11 11.34 4.93
C CYS A 127 -6.94 11.29 3.40
N GLY A 128 -8.04 11.18 2.64
CA GLY A 128 -8.04 11.15 1.18
C GLY A 128 -7.89 9.74 0.60
N THR A 129 -7.63 9.69 -0.70
CA THR A 129 -7.52 8.46 -1.48
C THR A 129 -6.13 8.32 -2.08
N GLU A 130 -5.62 7.09 -2.14
CA GLU A 130 -4.37 6.76 -2.82
C GLU A 130 -4.62 5.71 -3.90
N GLU A 131 -3.83 5.75 -4.97
CA GLU A 131 -3.82 4.71 -5.99
C GLU A 131 -2.57 3.82 -5.85
N ALA A 132 -2.73 2.52 -6.06
CA ALA A 132 -1.62 1.59 -6.12
C ALA A 132 -1.78 0.64 -7.31
N GLU A 133 -0.68 0.34 -7.98
CA GLU A 133 -0.62 -0.75 -8.95
C GLU A 133 -0.20 -2.02 -8.24
N ALA A 134 -1.02 -3.07 -8.36
CA ALA A 134 -0.70 -4.40 -7.87
C ALA A 134 -0.42 -5.32 -9.06
N VAL A 135 0.73 -5.99 -9.02
CA VAL A 135 1.08 -7.00 -10.03
C VAL A 135 0.51 -8.36 -9.62
N VAL A 136 -0.03 -9.10 -10.58
CA VAL A 136 -0.43 -10.49 -10.37
C VAL A 136 0.83 -11.34 -10.21
N ASP A 137 1.02 -11.89 -9.02
CA ASP A 137 2.09 -12.83 -8.71
C ASP A 137 1.52 -14.02 -7.94
N ASN A 138 0.96 -14.99 -8.67
CA ASN A 138 0.38 -16.20 -8.10
C ASN A 138 1.43 -17.11 -7.43
N GLN A 139 2.72 -16.91 -7.71
CA GLN A 139 3.81 -17.75 -7.21
C GLN A 139 4.43 -17.20 -5.92
N ARG A 140 4.21 -15.93 -5.57
CA ARG A 140 4.80 -15.29 -4.38
C ARG A 140 4.63 -16.12 -3.11
N SER A 141 5.72 -16.47 -2.44
CA SER A 141 5.65 -17.15 -1.15
C SER A 141 5.45 -16.13 0.00
N PRO A 142 4.94 -16.56 1.17
CA PRO A 142 4.92 -15.69 2.36
C PRO A 142 6.32 -15.25 2.79
N GLU A 143 7.33 -16.09 2.55
CA GLU A 143 8.72 -15.83 2.93
C GLU A 143 9.35 -14.73 2.05
N ASP A 144 8.94 -14.62 0.79
CA ASP A 144 9.38 -13.56 -0.12
C ASP A 144 8.84 -12.17 0.29
N ALA A 145 7.68 -12.12 0.95
CA ALA A 145 7.07 -10.88 1.44
C ALA A 145 7.75 -10.37 2.73
N ALA A 146 8.16 -11.28 3.63
CA ALA A 146 8.89 -10.92 4.84
C ALA A 146 10.29 -10.35 4.52
N ALA A 147 10.98 -10.90 3.51
CA ALA A 147 12.29 -10.41 3.09
C ALA A 147 12.25 -8.98 2.48
N ALA A 148 11.11 -8.56 1.91
CA ALA A 148 10.91 -7.19 1.42
C ALA A 148 10.66 -6.18 2.55
N SER A 149 10.07 -6.64 3.67
CA SER A 149 9.83 -5.84 4.89
C SER A 149 11.07 -5.66 5.76
N GLU A 150 12.06 -6.56 5.68
CA GLU A 150 13.30 -6.49 6.48
C GLU A 150 14.42 -5.65 5.83
N ALA A 151 14.17 -4.98 4.70
CA ALA A 151 15.14 -4.11 4.05
C ALA A 151 15.16 -2.69 4.67
N ASP A 152 15.61 -2.56 5.92
CA ASP A 152 15.91 -1.28 6.63
C ASP A 152 17.45 -1.11 6.86
N PRO A 153 18.02 0.06 7.20
CA PRO A 153 18.80 0.90 6.31
C PRO A 153 20.20 1.16 6.93
N HIS A 154 21.08 0.16 7.00
CA HIS A 154 22.43 0.37 7.52
C HIS A 154 23.49 -0.36 6.69
N ALA A 155 23.61 0.00 5.41
CA ALA A 155 24.81 -0.28 4.63
C ALA A 155 25.88 0.79 4.92
N GLY A 156 26.56 0.63 6.05
CA GLY A 156 27.68 1.49 6.42
C GLY A 156 28.37 1.02 7.71
N HIS A 157 29.38 0.16 7.56
CA HIS A 157 30.54 0.05 8.45
C HIS A 157 31.78 -0.18 7.60
#